data_AF-A0A7C4RUC6-F1
#
_entry.id   AF-A0A7C4RUC6-F1
#
_cell.length_a   1.000
_cell.length_b   1.000
_cell.length_c   1.000
_cell.angle_alpha   90.00
_cell.angle_beta   90.00
_cell.angle_gamma   90.00
#
_symmetry.space_group_name_H-M   'P 1'
#
loop_
_entity.id
_entity.type
_entity.pdbx_description
1 polymer ?
#
loop_
_entity_poly.entity_id
_entity_poly.type
_entity_poly.pdbx_seq_one_letter_code
_entity_poly.pdbx_strand_id
1 'polypeptide(L)'
;MIVFDGTYRWNPSGKRSGRRRNWDLCCDLRVIDLTTAIPEVVHLRRFLVVANWIRPALTTSSIAETLGKRIFRDFHLNSRNVLWIETDWDHPEKLLAASFHPVAGPYEETDYEIRWREAMPNEKELVDAFLPKGWFLAYRTRPR
;
A
#
# COMPACT_ATOMS: atom_id res chain seq x y z
N MET A 1 15.92 -0.42 -5.90
CA MET A 1 15.41 -1.21 -7.04
C MET A 1 13.91 -1.35 -6.91
N ILE A 2 13.16 -1.22 -8.01
CA ILE A 2 11.72 -1.47 -8.00
C ILE A 2 11.49 -2.99 -7.93
N VAL A 3 10.83 -3.45 -6.87
CA VAL A 3 10.46 -4.87 -6.66
C VAL A 3 9.16 -5.18 -7.41
N PHE A 4 8.22 -4.22 -7.41
CA PHE A 4 6.96 -4.32 -8.11
C PHE A 4 6.47 -2.94 -8.53
N ASP A 5 5.89 -2.86 -9.73
CA ASP A 5 5.23 -1.67 -10.25
C ASP A 5 4.09 -2.06 -11.17
N GLY A 6 2.85 -1.86 -10.71
CA GLY A 6 1.68 -2.13 -11.53
C GLY A 6 0.39 -2.23 -10.73
N THR A 7 -0.64 -2.74 -11.40
CA THR A 7 -1.94 -2.94 -10.76
C THR A 7 -1.96 -4.28 -10.00
N TYR A 8 -2.06 -4.20 -8.69
CA TYR A 8 -2.28 -5.36 -7.82
C TYR A 8 -3.78 -5.68 -7.74
N ARG A 9 -4.14 -6.92 -8.07
CA ARG A 9 -5.53 -7.39 -8.08
C ARG A 9 -5.72 -8.56 -7.14
N TRP A 10 -6.77 -8.49 -6.33
CA TRP A 10 -7.26 -9.65 -5.62
C TRP A 10 -8.63 -10.06 -6.12
N ASN A 11 -8.68 -11.28 -6.64
CA ASN A 11 -9.92 -12.01 -6.86
C ASN A 11 -9.96 -13.20 -5.87
N PRO A 12 -10.89 -13.25 -4.91
CA PRO A 12 -11.09 -14.41 -4.07
C PRO A 12 -11.65 -15.56 -4.91
N SER A 13 -10.76 -16.33 -5.55
CA SER A 13 -11.14 -17.53 -6.30
C SER A 13 -11.52 -18.65 -5.33
N GLY A 14 -12.79 -18.67 -4.94
CA GLY A 14 -13.40 -19.75 -4.19
C GLY A 14 -14.77 -20.08 -4.77
N LYS A 15 -14.90 -21.23 -5.42
CA LYS A 15 -16.19 -21.79 -5.86
C LYS A 15 -17.17 -21.78 -4.67
N ARG A 16 -18.24 -20.97 -4.71
CA ARG A 16 -19.64 -21.34 -4.36
C ARG A 16 -20.57 -20.14 -4.11
N SER A 17 -21.79 -20.32 -4.65
CA SER A 17 -23.04 -19.58 -4.45
C SER A 17 -23.23 -18.29 -5.27
N GLY A 18 -24.13 -18.39 -6.25
CA GLY A 18 -24.43 -17.39 -7.28
C GLY A 18 -25.17 -16.15 -6.80
N ARG A 19 -24.65 -15.43 -5.80
CA ARG A 19 -25.20 -14.12 -5.42
C ARG A 19 -24.25 -13.21 -4.63
N ARG A 20 -22.94 -13.29 -4.85
CA ARG A 20 -21.99 -12.34 -4.26
C ARG A 20 -21.45 -11.39 -5.33
N ARG A 21 -21.66 -10.09 -5.10
CA ARG A 21 -21.12 -8.97 -5.89
C ARG A 21 -19.63 -9.23 -6.17
N ASN A 22 -19.20 -8.99 -7.41
CA ASN A 22 -17.79 -8.99 -7.80
C ASN A 22 -17.05 -7.91 -7.01
N TRP A 23 -16.50 -8.26 -5.85
CA TRP A 23 -15.58 -7.38 -5.12
C TRP A 23 -14.17 -7.63 -5.68
N ASP A 24 -13.95 -7.19 -6.91
CA ASP A 24 -12.60 -7.10 -7.48
C ASP A 24 -11.90 -5.92 -6.80
N LEU A 25 -11.10 -6.21 -5.78
CA LEU A 25 -10.27 -5.20 -5.13
C LEU A 25 -9.00 -5.02 -5.95
N CYS A 26 -8.79 -3.79 -6.40
CA CYS A 26 -7.62 -3.44 -7.20
C CYS A 26 -7.03 -2.09 -6.81
N CYS A 27 -5.71 -2.07 -6.69
CA CYS A 27 -4.92 -0.87 -6.45
C CYS A 27 -3.74 -0.80 -7.41
N ASP A 28 -3.30 0.42 -7.70
CA ASP A 28 -1.98 0.64 -8.24
C ASP A 28 -1.01 0.53 -7.05
N LEU A 29 -0.01 -0.34 -7.19
CA LEU A 29 0.93 -0.70 -6.14
C LEU A 29 2.35 -0.57 -6.67
N ARG A 30 3.20 0.08 -5.90
CA ARG A 30 4.64 0.12 -6.13
C ARG A 30 5.37 -0.32 -4.86
N VAL A 31 6.28 -1.28 -5.00
CA VAL A 31 7.12 -1.80 -3.92
C VAL A 31 8.58 -1.57 -4.32
N ILE A 32 9.34 -0.91 -3.47
CA ILE A 32 10.72 -0.48 -3.76
C ILE A 32 11.61 -0.95 -2.62
N ASP A 33 12.72 -1.61 -2.96
CA ASP A 33 13.81 -1.89 -2.01
C ASP A 33 14.78 -0.71 -2.01
N LEU A 34 14.76 0.07 -0.92
CA LEU A 34 15.51 1.32 -0.76
C LEU A 34 17.02 1.06 -0.60
N THR A 35 17.43 -0.06 0.01
CA THR A 35 18.85 -0.38 0.17
C THR A 35 19.55 -0.64 -1.15
N THR A 36 18.79 -1.04 -2.17
CA THR A 36 19.30 -1.20 -3.54
C THR A 36 19.01 0.04 -4.39
N ALA A 37 18.01 0.85 -4.03
CA ALA A 37 17.68 2.06 -4.79
C ALA A 37 18.63 3.23 -4.48
N ILE A 38 19.02 3.33 -3.21
CA ILE A 38 19.88 4.39 -2.66
C ILE A 38 20.86 3.71 -1.69
N PRO A 39 21.85 2.95 -2.20
CA PRO A 39 22.75 2.16 -1.36
C PRO A 39 23.68 3.00 -0.48
N GLU A 40 23.83 4.29 -0.77
CA GLU A 40 24.68 5.22 -0.02
C GLU A 40 24.06 5.68 1.31
N VAL A 41 22.77 5.36 1.54
CA VAL A 41 22.02 5.79 2.71
C VAL A 41 21.64 4.60 3.58
N VAL A 42 21.78 4.73 4.89
CA VAL A 42 21.24 3.78 5.86
C VAL A 42 19.77 4.09 6.10
N HIS A 43 18.88 3.22 5.60
CA HIS A 43 17.44 3.42 5.68
C HIS A 43 16.85 2.84 6.98
N LEU A 44 16.07 3.63 7.72
CA LEU A 44 15.33 3.15 8.88
C LEU A 44 14.24 2.13 8.50
N ARG A 45 13.64 2.30 7.32
CA ARG A 45 12.72 1.36 6.70
C ARG A 45 13.33 0.92 5.38
N ARG A 46 13.55 -0.37 5.19
CA ARG A 46 14.17 -0.91 3.97
C ARG A 46 13.28 -0.77 2.74
N PHE A 47 11.97 -0.96 2.91
CA PHE A 47 11.03 -1.00 1.81
C PHE A 47 10.13 0.23 1.82
N LEU A 48 9.92 0.81 0.64
CA LEU A 48 8.84 1.76 0.40
C LEU A 48 7.71 1.04 -0.33
N VAL A 49 6.52 1.09 0.24
CA VAL A 49 5.29 0.64 -0.39
C VAL A 49 4.42 1.86 -0.64
N VAL A 50 4.04 2.08 -1.89
CA VAL A 50 3.06 3.10 -2.26
C VAL A 50 1.85 2.42 -2.88
N ALA A 51 0.67 2.71 -2.36
CA ALA A 51 -0.57 2.14 -2.86
C ALA A 51 -1.62 3.23 -3.11
N ASN A 52 -2.38 3.08 -4.21
CA ASN A 52 -3.49 3.97 -4.55
C ASN A 52 -4.67 3.15 -5.08
N TRP A 53 -5.90 3.47 -4.64
CA TRP A 53 -7.08 2.71 -5.05
C TRP A 53 -7.38 2.99 -6.53
N ILE A 54 -7.56 1.93 -7.32
CA ILE A 54 -8.14 2.07 -8.67
C ILE A 54 -9.66 2.02 -8.57
N ARG A 55 -10.16 1.11 -7.73
CA ARG A 55 -11.58 0.99 -7.36
C ARG A 55 -11.68 0.66 -5.89
N PRO A 56 -12.11 1.60 -5.04
CA PRO A 56 -12.34 1.30 -3.63
C PRO A 56 -13.60 0.45 -3.47
N ALA A 57 -13.60 -0.40 -2.46
CA ALA A 57 -14.86 -0.94 -1.96
C ALA A 57 -15.64 0.17 -1.24
N LEU A 58 -16.97 0.12 -1.35
CA LEU A 58 -17.91 1.09 -0.75
C LEU A 58 -17.75 1.29 0.77
N THR A 59 -16.98 0.43 1.45
CA THR A 59 -16.83 0.37 2.90
C THR A 59 -15.37 0.37 3.36
N THR A 60 -14.38 0.44 2.47
CA THR A 60 -12.96 0.31 2.85
C THR A 60 -12.25 1.66 2.75
N SER A 61 -11.73 2.12 3.88
CA SER A 61 -10.94 3.34 4.04
C SER A 61 -9.51 3.22 3.49
N SER A 62 -8.89 2.02 3.55
CA SER A 62 -7.46 1.87 3.25
C SER A 62 -7.09 0.54 2.59
N ILE A 63 -6.07 0.60 1.73
CA ILE A 63 -5.48 -0.58 1.07
C ILE A 63 -4.66 -1.40 2.07
N ALA A 64 -3.95 -0.77 3.01
CA ALA A 64 -3.15 -1.46 4.01
C ALA A 64 -4.03 -2.28 4.98
N GLU A 65 -5.22 -1.78 5.30
CA GLU A 65 -6.21 -2.50 6.11
C GLU A 65 -6.82 -3.68 5.33
N THR A 66 -7.08 -3.49 4.04
CA THR A 66 -7.85 -4.43 3.23
C THR A 66 -6.97 -5.50 2.56
N LEU A 67 -5.86 -5.07 1.96
CA LEU A 67 -4.94 -5.89 1.16
C LEU A 67 -3.55 -6.01 1.80
N GLY A 68 -3.24 -5.23 2.84
CA GLY A 68 -1.89 -5.13 3.41
C GLY A 68 -1.31 -6.47 3.83
N LYS A 69 -2.01 -7.28 4.64
CA LYS A 69 -1.51 -8.60 5.09
C LYS A 69 -1.11 -9.48 3.91
N ARG A 70 -1.89 -9.40 2.83
CA ARG A 70 -1.62 -10.17 1.62
C ARG A 70 -0.43 -9.63 0.85
N ILE A 71 -0.32 -8.31 0.69
CA ILE A 71 0.84 -7.65 0.07
C ILE A 71 2.10 -7.97 0.88
N PHE A 72 2.05 -7.90 2.21
CA PHE A 72 3.17 -8.31 3.07
C PHE A 72 3.62 -9.75 2.78
N ARG A 73 2.67 -10.69 2.73
CA ARG A 73 2.97 -12.09 2.42
C ARG A 73 3.51 -12.30 1.01
N ASP A 74 2.81 -11.78 0.00
CA ASP A 74 3.10 -12.04 -1.42
C ASP A 74 4.45 -11.42 -1.86
N PHE A 75 4.91 -10.36 -1.17
CA PHE A 75 6.22 -9.72 -1.40
C PHE A 75 7.26 -9.99 -0.31
N HIS A 76 6.98 -10.90 0.64
CA HIS A 76 7.87 -11.24 1.76
C HIS A 76 8.37 -10.01 2.56
N LEU A 77 7.47 -9.05 2.78
CA LEU A 77 7.77 -7.83 3.52
C LEU A 77 7.58 -8.02 5.02
N ASN A 78 8.36 -7.28 5.81
CA ASN A 78 8.19 -7.20 7.26
C ASN A 78 7.62 -5.82 7.64
N SER A 79 6.56 -5.79 8.44
CA SER A 79 5.88 -4.57 8.89
C SER A 79 6.80 -3.58 9.61
N ARG A 80 7.87 -4.07 10.27
CA ARG A 80 8.90 -3.25 10.91
C ARG A 80 9.87 -2.61 9.92
N ASN A 81 9.94 -3.07 8.68
CA ASN A 81 10.90 -2.57 7.69
C ASN A 81 10.22 -1.90 6.49
N VAL A 82 8.93 -1.59 6.59
CA VAL A 82 8.16 -0.93 5.53
C VAL A 82 7.79 0.49 5.96
N LEU A 83 8.02 1.44 5.05
CA LEU A 83 7.33 2.71 4.99
C LEU A 83 6.18 2.54 4.00
N TRP A 84 4.94 2.63 4.47
CA TRP A 84 3.75 2.47 3.65
C TRP A 84 3.05 3.80 3.46
N ILE A 85 2.83 4.20 2.21
CA ILE A 85 2.20 5.46 1.83
C ILE A 85 0.93 5.20 1.01
N GLU A 86 -0.15 5.87 1.39
CA GLU A 86 -1.41 5.92 0.64
C GLU A 86 -1.85 7.36 0.45
N THR A 87 -2.74 7.59 -0.52
CA THR A 87 -3.54 8.82 -0.55
C THR A 87 -4.71 8.70 0.40
N ASP A 88 -5.02 9.79 1.09
CA ASP A 88 -6.29 9.93 1.78
C ASP A 88 -7.44 9.86 0.76
N TRP A 89 -8.46 9.07 1.08
CA TRP A 89 -9.61 8.85 0.19
C TRP A 89 -10.43 10.13 -0.03
N ASP A 90 -10.66 10.88 1.05
CA ASP A 90 -11.44 12.11 1.03
C ASP A 90 -10.60 13.30 0.56
N HIS A 91 -9.28 13.21 0.75
CA HIS A 91 -8.29 14.24 0.42
C HIS A 91 -7.13 13.70 -0.42
N PRO A 92 -7.30 13.48 -1.74
CA PRO A 92 -6.29 12.85 -2.60
C PRO A 92 -4.95 13.58 -2.66
N GLU A 93 -4.93 14.87 -2.32
CA GLU A 93 -3.73 15.69 -2.18
C GLU A 93 -2.89 15.33 -0.95
N LYS A 94 -3.48 14.65 0.04
CA LYS A 94 -2.81 14.24 1.27
C LYS A 94 -2.25 12.83 1.13
N LEU A 95 -0.94 12.73 1.32
CA LEU A 95 -0.26 11.46 1.50
C LEU A 95 -0.25 11.10 2.98
N LEU A 96 -0.72 9.90 3.28
CA LEU A 96 -0.76 9.32 4.60
C LEU A 96 0.30 8.23 4.72
N ALA A 97 1.06 8.26 5.80
CA ALA A 97 2.02 7.23 6.17
C ALA A 97 1.41 6.32 7.23
N ALA A 98 1.45 5.00 6.98
CA ALA A 98 1.03 3.98 7.92
C ALA A 98 2.18 3.55 8.83
N SER A 99 1.88 3.46 10.13
CA SER A 99 2.70 2.79 11.14
C SER A 99 2.02 1.50 11.56
N PHE A 100 2.73 0.38 11.40
CA PHE A 100 2.25 -0.94 11.77
C PHE A 100 2.74 -1.30 13.16
N HIS A 101 1.80 -1.49 14.09
CA HIS A 101 2.08 -1.91 15.44
C HIS A 101 1.69 -3.38 15.59
N PRO A 102 2.63 -4.28 15.96
CA PRO A 102 2.28 -5.68 16.16
C PRO A 102 1.27 -5.80 17.29
N VAL A 103 0.22 -6.58 17.07
CA VAL A 103 -0.74 -6.94 18.12
C VAL A 103 -0.24 -8.21 18.78
N ALA A 104 -0.05 -8.18 20.10
CA ALA A 104 0.34 -9.37 20.84
C ALA A 104 -0.79 -10.40 20.79
N GLY A 105 -0.55 -11.53 20.12
CA GLY A 105 -1.48 -12.64 19.99
C GLY A 105 -0.75 -13.98 19.86
N PRO A 106 -1.45 -15.11 20.05
CA PRO A 106 -0.85 -16.45 19.97
C PRO A 106 -0.50 -16.91 18.55
N TYR A 107 -0.80 -16.11 17.53
CA TYR A 107 -0.55 -16.43 16.12
C TYR A 107 0.43 -15.44 15.49
N GLU A 108 1.09 -15.89 14.42
CA GLU A 108 2.28 -15.37 13.73
C GLU A 108 2.37 -13.84 13.53
N GLU A 109 3.59 -13.36 13.21
CA GLU A 109 4.05 -11.97 12.98
C GLU A 109 3.17 -11.05 12.07
N THR A 110 2.04 -11.53 11.56
CA THR A 110 1.19 -10.84 10.57
C THR A 110 -0.01 -10.08 11.16
N ASP A 111 -0.27 -10.17 12.46
CA ASP A 111 -1.32 -9.36 13.09
C ASP A 111 -0.77 -8.00 13.57
N TYR A 112 -1.33 -6.94 13.00
CA TYR A 112 -0.94 -5.56 13.29
C TYR A 112 -2.16 -4.62 13.39
N GLU A 113 -2.01 -3.59 14.21
CA GLU A 113 -2.83 -2.38 14.22
C GLU A 113 -2.16 -1.35 13.30
N ILE A 114 -2.94 -0.64 12.50
CA ILE A 114 -2.43 0.44 11.63
C ILE A 114 -2.77 1.78 12.27
N ARG A 115 -1.78 2.65 12.35
CA ARG A 115 -1.97 4.07 12.69
C ARG A 115 -1.53 4.94 11.53
N TRP A 116 -2.38 5.89 11.19
CA TRP A 116 -2.15 6.82 10.10
C TRP A 116 -1.69 8.16 10.62
N ARG A 117 -0.76 8.78 9.88
CA ARG A 117 -0.39 10.18 10.03
C ARG A 117 -0.14 10.78 8.65
N GLU A 118 -0.11 12.10 8.56
CA GLU A 118 0.38 12.73 7.34
C GLU A 118 1.85 12.34 7.09
N ALA A 119 2.20 12.13 5.81
CA ALA A 119 3.57 11.91 5.38
C ALA A 119 4.43 13.14 5.70
N MET A 120 5.63 12.90 6.24
CA MET A 120 6.59 13.96 6.52
C MET A 120 7.23 14.48 5.23
N PRO A 121 7.80 15.71 5.20
CA PRO A 121 8.38 16.28 3.98
C PRO A 121 9.41 15.38 3.29
N ASN A 122 10.32 14.77 4.06
CA ASN A 122 11.32 13.82 3.54
C ASN A 122 10.70 12.53 2.96
N GLU A 123 9.58 12.06 3.51
CA GLU A 123 8.86 10.90 2.97
C GLU A 123 8.16 11.27 1.66
N LYS A 124 7.59 12.48 1.58
CA LYS A 124 7.00 13.01 0.33
C LYS A 124 8.07 13.15 -0.76
N GLU A 125 9.22 13.72 -0.43
CA GLU A 125 10.37 13.82 -1.35
C GLU A 125 10.85 12.44 -1.83
N LEU A 126 10.92 11.46 -0.92
CA LEU A 126 11.29 10.09 -1.27
C LEU A 126 10.27 9.47 -2.23
N VAL A 127 8.98 9.66 -1.97
CA VAL A 127 7.89 9.19 -2.83
C VAL A 127 7.98 9.83 -4.22
N ASP A 128 8.18 11.14 -4.29
CA ASP A 128 8.29 11.89 -5.55
C ASP A 128 9.51 11.46 -6.37
N ALA A 129 10.62 11.08 -5.73
CA ALA A 129 11.80 10.55 -6.41
C ALA A 129 11.53 9.21 -7.14
N PHE A 130 10.55 8.44 -6.64
CA PHE A 130 10.22 7.13 -7.16
C PHE A 130 8.89 7.04 -7.87
N LEU A 131 8.11 8.12 -8.00
CA LEU A 131 6.82 8.13 -8.69
C LEU A 131 6.82 9.12 -9.87
N PRO A 132 6.18 8.77 -10.99
CA PRO A 132 5.96 9.74 -12.04
C PRO A 132 5.02 10.85 -11.54
N LYS A 133 5.19 12.07 -12.06
CA LYS A 133 4.29 13.19 -11.76
C LYS A 133 2.84 12.79 -12.02
N GLY A 134 1.97 13.03 -11.03
CA GLY A 134 0.54 12.76 -11.14
C GLY A 134 0.14 11.30 -10.90
N TRP A 135 1.02 10.44 -10.40
CA TRP A 135 0.71 9.03 -10.09
C TRP A 135 -0.55 8.86 -9.21
N PHE A 136 -0.73 9.74 -8.23
CA PHE A 136 -1.88 9.73 -7.32
C PHE A 136 -3.18 10.32 -7.91
N LEU A 137 -3.08 11.15 -8.96
CA LEU A 137 -4.23 11.86 -9.55
C LEU A 137 -5.05 10.99 -10.53
N ALA A 138 -4.58 9.78 -10.83
CA ALA A 138 -5.14 8.95 -11.91
C ALA A 138 -6.55 8.39 -11.64
N TYR A 139 -7.05 8.44 -10.41
CA TYR A 139 -8.34 7.81 -10.08
C TYR A 139 -9.56 8.64 -10.52
N ARG A 140 -9.46 9.98 -10.60
CA ARG A 140 -10.56 10.85 -11.04
C ARG A 140 -10.70 10.95 -12.56
N THR A 141 -9.66 10.60 -13.32
CA THR A 141 -9.59 10.82 -14.77
C THR A 141 -9.71 9.55 -15.61
N ARG A 142 -9.71 8.35 -15.01
CA ARG A 142 -9.90 7.09 -15.75
C ARG A 142 -11.39 6.93 -16.11
N PRO A 143 -11.75 6.88 -17.42
CA PRO A 143 -13.13 6.63 -17.83
C PRO A 143 -13.60 5.26 -17.33
N ARG A 144 -14.89 5.18 -17.00
CA ARG A 144 -15.57 3.98 -16.49
C ARG A 144 -15.62 2.86 -17.51
#